data_AF-A0A1F2QSY4-F1
#
_entry.id   AF-A0A1F2QSY4-F1
#
_cell.length_a   1.000
_cell.length_b   1.000
_cell.length_c   1.000
_cell.angle_alpha   90.00
_cell.angle_beta   90.00
_cell.angle_gamma   90.00
#
_symmetry.space_group_name_H-M   'P 1'
#
loop_
_entity.id
_entity.type
_entity.pdbx_description
1 polymer ?
#
loop_
_entity_poly.entity_id
_entity_poly.type
_entity_poly.pdbx_seq_one_letter_code
_entity_poly.pdbx_strand_id
1 'polypeptide(L)' 'MTVVVDDRGVEAALRVFKRLILKEGLLKELKRHAYFEKPGDRKRRKTREAIRRRRRQAARTRERFAGRA' A
#
# COMPACT_ATOMS: atom_id res chain seq x y z
N MET A 1 12.48 8.36 -1.08
CA MET A 1 12.87 6.95 -0.96
C MET A 1 14.26 6.78 -1.56
N THR A 2 15.23 6.26 -0.80
CA THR A 2 16.61 5.98 -1.27
C THR A 2 16.91 4.51 -1.07
N VAL A 3 17.58 3.88 -2.03
CA VAL A 3 18.03 2.48 -1.95
C VAL A 3 19.52 2.46 -2.24
N VAL A 4 20.29 1.99 -1.26
CA VAL A 4 21.74 1.81 -1.37
C VAL A 4 21.99 0.40 -1.90
N VAL A 5 22.96 0.27 -2.80
CA VAL A 5 23.40 -1.02 -3.34
C VAL A 5 24.58 -1.48 -2.50
N ASP A 6 24.39 -2.59 -1.78
CA ASP A 6 25.44 -3.24 -1.00
C ASP A 6 26.08 -4.39 -1.81
N ASP A 7 27.03 -5.10 -1.21
CA ASP A 7 27.73 -6.28 -1.78
C ASP A 7 26.80 -7.43 -2.19
N ARG A 8 25.54 -7.38 -1.76
CA ARG A 8 24.46 -8.30 -2.17
C ARG A 8 24.04 -8.13 -3.63
N GLY A 9 24.58 -7.12 -4.33
CA GLY A 9 24.39 -6.89 -5.75
C GLY A 9 23.12 -6.10 -6.12
N VAL A 10 23.09 -5.67 -7.38
CA VAL A 10 22.05 -4.77 -7.93
C VAL A 10 20.65 -5.40 -7.90
N GLU A 11 20.54 -6.70 -8.16
CA GLU A 11 19.24 -7.39 -8.21
C GLU A 11 18.55 -7.40 -6.83
N ALA A 12 19.32 -7.57 -5.75
CA ALA A 12 18.81 -7.49 -4.40
C ALA A 12 18.27 -6.09 -4.08
N ALA A 13 19.01 -5.05 -4.46
CA ALA A 13 18.59 -3.66 -4.31
C ALA A 13 17.29 -3.37 -5.07
N LEU A 14 17.14 -3.87 -6.32
CA LEU A 14 15.91 -3.73 -7.10
C LEU A 14 14.71 -4.40 -6.44
N ARG A 15 14.90 -5.57 -5.82
CA ARG A 15 13.84 -6.26 -5.08
C ARG A 15 13.39 -5.47 -3.84
N VAL A 16 14.33 -4.85 -3.13
CA VAL A 16 14.03 -3.97 -1.98
C VAL A 16 13.31 -2.71 -2.46
N PHE A 17 13.80 -2.08 -3.52
CA PHE A 17 13.19 -0.92 -4.16
C PHE A 17 11.73 -1.18 -4.54
N LYS A 18 11.46 -2.29 -5.25
CA LYS A 18 10.10 -2.68 -5.63
C LYS A 18 9.19 -2.84 -4.41
N ARG A 19 9.69 -3.45 -3.32
CA ARG A 19 8.93 -3.63 -2.08
C ARG A 19 8.62 -2.29 -1.40
N LEU A 20 9.58 -1.38 -1.36
CA LEU A 20 9.41 -0.05 -0.80
C LEU A 20 8.39 0.78 -1.60
N ILE A 21 8.48 0.78 -2.94
CA ILE A 21 7.47 1.44 -3.81
C ILE A 21 6.06 0.92 -3.53
N LEU A 22 5.91 -0.40 -3.43
CA LEU A 22 4.61 -1.01 -3.16
C LEU A 22 4.09 -0.68 -1.76
N LYS A 23 4.99 -0.56 -0.78
CA LYS A 23 4.66 -0.19 0.61
C LYS A 23 4.23 1.27 0.74
N GLU A 24 4.95 2.18 0.08
CA GLU A 24 4.57 3.60 0.00
C GLU A 24 3.28 3.80 -0.80
N GLY A 25 2.99 2.89 -1.74
CA GLY A 25 1.77 2.97 -2.55
C GLY A 25 1.86 4.04 -3.65
N LEU A 26 3.07 4.51 -3.97
CA LEU A 26 3.34 5.59 -4.92
C LEU A 26 2.63 5.38 -6.26
N LEU A 27 2.68 4.16 -6.82
CA LEU A 27 2.00 3.83 -8.08
C LEU A 27 0.47 4.01 -8.00
N LYS A 28 -0.12 3.74 -6.84
CA LYS A 28 -1.57 3.94 -6.61
C LYS A 28 -1.89 5.43 -6.55
N GLU A 29 -1.00 6.23 -5.97
CA GLU A 29 -1.17 7.68 -5.90
C GLU A 29 -1.03 8.33 -7.28
N LEU A 30 -0.01 7.94 -8.05
CA LEU A 30 0.18 8.41 -9.42
C LEU A 30 -1.07 8.15 -10.29
N LYS A 31 -1.62 6.93 -10.25
CA LYS A 31 -2.86 6.62 -10.98
C LYS A 31 -4.06 7.44 -10.52
N ARG A 32 -4.12 7.77 -9.23
CA ARG A 32 -5.18 8.58 -8.65
C ARG A 32 -5.08 10.05 -9.06
N HIS A 33 -3.86 10.56 -9.26
CA HIS A 33 -3.59 11.94 -9.66
C HIS A 33 -3.46 12.11 -11.18
N ALA A 34 -3.55 11.03 -11.97
CA ALA A 34 -3.49 11.09 -13.42
C ALA A 34 -4.63 11.89 -14.06
N TYR A 35 -5.78 12.00 -13.37
CA TYR A 35 -6.95 12.73 -13.85
C TYR A 35 -7.56 13.58 -12.73
N PHE A 36 -8.30 14.62 -13.12
CA PHE A 36 -9.05 15.42 -12.16
C PHE A 36 -10.16 14.60 -11.50
N GLU A 37 -10.12 14.49 -10.17
CA GLU A 37 -11.17 13.88 -9.36
C GLU A 37 -12.02 14.99 -8.72
N LYS A 38 -13.31 15.04 -9.09
CA LYS A 38 -14.29 15.97 -8.50
C LYS A 38 -14.31 15.81 -6.96
N PRO A 39 -14.45 16.90 -6.18
CA PRO A 39 -14.44 16.83 -4.72
C PRO A 39 -15.45 15.85 -4.11
N GLY A 40 -16.63 15.70 -4.72
CA GLY A 40 -17.63 14.72 -4.29
C GLY A 40 -17.16 13.27 -4.44
N ASP A 41 -16.53 12.94 -5.56
CA ASP A 41 -15.99 11.61 -5.84
C ASP A 41 -14.80 11.28 -4.94
N ARG A 42 -13.95 12.29 -4.68
CA ARG A 42 -12.87 12.21 -3.69
C ARG A 42 -13.39 11.84 -2.31
N LYS A 43 -14.48 12.48 -1.84
CA LYS A 43 -15.12 12.17 -0.55
C LYS A 43 -15.66 10.74 -0.54
N ARG A 44 -16.40 10.34 -1.58
CA ARG A 44 -16.95 8.98 -1.72
C ARG A 44 -15.86 7.91 -1.75
N ARG A 45 -14.73 8.16 -2.44
CA ARG A 45 -13.59 7.23 -2.46
C ARG A 45 -12.92 7.11 -1.10
N LYS A 46 -12.64 8.24 -0.41
CA LYS A 46 -12.04 8.22 0.93
C LYS A 46 -12.87 7.37 1.91
N THR A 47 -14.19 7.54 1.92
CA THR A 47 -15.07 6.73 2.77
C THR A 47 -15.01 5.24 2.42
N ARG A 48 -15.07 4.89 1.13
CA ARG A 48 -14.95 3.51 0.66
C ARG A 48 -13.60 2.88 1.04
N GLU A 49 -12.51 3.61 0.90
CA GLU A 49 -11.15 3.15 1.25
C GLU A 49 -11.00 2.94 2.76
N ALA A 50 -11.57 3.83 3.59
CA ALA A 50 -11.56 3.69 5.04
C ALA A 50 -12.33 2.42 5.49
N ILE A 51 -13.52 2.18 4.93
CA ILE A 51 -14.31 0.97 5.22
C ILE A 51 -13.52 -0.29 4.82
N ARG A 52 -12.95 -0.31 3.61
CA ARG A 52 -12.11 -1.43 3.14
C ARG A 52 -10.91 -1.66 4.06
N ARG A 53 -10.24 -0.61 4.52
CA ARG A 53 -9.10 -0.70 5.45
C ARG A 53 -9.52 -1.31 6.79
N ARG A 54 -10.62 -0.83 7.39
CA ARG A 54 -11.16 -1.37 8.65
C ARG A 54 -11.52 -2.85 8.52
N ARG A 55 -12.18 -3.25 7.43
CA ARG A 55 -12.52 -4.67 7.16
C ARG A 55 -11.27 -5.54 7.07
N ARG A 56 -10.23 -5.09 6.36
CA ARG A 56 -8.95 -5.81 6.24
C ARG A 56 -8.22 -5.94 7.57
N GLN A 57 -8.25 -4.89 8.40
CA GLN A 57 -7.65 -4.93 9.73
C GLN A 57 -8.37 -5.93 10.63
N ALA A 58 -9.71 -5.91 10.66
CA ALA A 58 -10.50 -6.86 11.43
C ALA A 58 -10.26 -8.32 11.01
N ALA A 59 -10.18 -8.59 9.70
CA ALA A 59 -9.87 -9.93 9.18
C ALA A 59 -8.50 -10.43 9.66
N ARG A 60 -7.45 -9.61 9.53
CA ARG A 60 -6.09 -9.95 10.00
C ARG A 60 -6.05 -10.20 11.51
N THR A 61 -6.80 -9.41 12.28
CA THR A 61 -6.90 -9.59 13.72
C THR A 61 -7.55 -10.93 14.06
N ARG A 62 -8.66 -11.28 13.39
CA ARG A 62 -9.33 -12.58 13.56
C ARG A 62 -8.43 -13.75 13.19
N GLU A 63 -7.73 -13.68 12.05
CA GLU A 63 -6.77 -14.71 11.63
C GLU A 63 -5.67 -14.94 12.67
N ARG A 64 -5.12 -13.86 13.24
CA ARG A 64 -4.10 -13.94 14.31
C ARG A 64 -4.62 -14.60 15.59
N PHE A 65 -5.88 -14.34 15.95
CA PHE A 65 -6.50 -14.96 17.11
C PHE A 65 -6.86 -16.42 16.86
N ALA A 66 -7.33 -16.76 15.64
CA ALA A 66 -7.68 -18.12 15.25
C ALA A 66 -6.45 -19.04 15.12
N GLY A 67 -5.30 -18.53 14.69
CA GLY A 67 -4.05 -19.31 14.60
C GLY A 67 -3.28 -19.45 15.93
N ARG A 68 -3.81 -18.94 17.04
CA ARG A 68 -3.22 -19.02 18.39
C ARG A 68 -3.99 -19.95 19.34
N ALA A 69 -5.13 -20.48 18.88
CA ALA A 69 -5.88 -21.57 19.51
C ALA A 69 -5.47 -22.90 18.87
#